data_AF-A0A971WC21-F1
#
_entry.id   AF-A0A971WC21-F1
#
_cell.length_a   1.000
_cell.length_b   1.000
_cell.length_c   1.000
_cell.angle_alpha   90.00
_cell.angle_beta   90.00
_cell.angle_gamma   90.00
#
_symmetry.space_group_name_H-M   'P 1'
#
loop_
_entity.id
_entity.type
_entity.pdbx_description
1 polymer ?
#
loop_
_entity_poly.entity_id
_entity_poly.type
_entity_poly.pdbx_seq_one_letter_code
_entity_poly.pdbx_strand_id
1 'polypeptide(L)'
;MEIAEEKVVFPGGDEYSGELKDGMPHGWGRMLFAAGGRYEGGWKYGKMHGEGKMTLPDGGTYSGTYREGEPNGHGTMKLADGTSYTGEFLKGKFHGQGTMLLPGGEVYEGQWRYGSPSGWGKMTNVDGTVREGFWKDNVYIGEDKENIVKGTLTMPEGEKYEGELKGGIPHGQGTMSSPIGTRYIGQWKDGVRHGEGTCLYSDGTVYKGEWKFDLWHGQGTIIFPDEDKYSGQFQYGKIHGQGIYYTAEGGIYEGEWQDGERNGFGTMVLADGTRYEGQWKDDLRHGQGVLTYPDGSVYRGEWYNGERHGQGTMTYPDGRVEEGRWEGDVFQGFEEEKDK
;
A
#
# COMPACT_ATOMS: atom_id res chain seq x y z
N MET A 1 57.15 34.10 8.94
CA MET A 1 56.57 35.35 9.46
C MET A 1 55.48 34.88 10.42
N GLU A 2 55.77 34.88 11.71
CA GLU A 2 54.80 34.48 12.76
C GLU A 2 53.60 35.42 12.65
N ILE A 3 52.44 34.86 12.29
CA ILE A 3 51.18 35.59 12.33
C ILE A 3 50.85 35.67 13.81
N ALA A 4 51.01 36.85 14.42
CA ALA A 4 50.67 37.05 15.81
C ALA A 4 49.17 36.75 15.99
N GLU A 5 48.84 35.74 16.81
CA GLU A 5 47.45 35.50 17.23
C GLU A 5 46.96 36.75 17.97
N GLU A 6 46.05 37.52 17.36
CA GLU A 6 45.43 38.66 18.04
C GLU A 6 44.62 38.14 19.22
N LYS A 7 45.08 38.45 20.42
CA LYS A 7 44.38 38.18 21.67
C LYS A 7 43.52 39.38 22.04
N VAL A 8 42.22 39.17 22.16
CA VAL A 8 41.26 40.21 22.53
C VAL A 8 40.51 39.77 23.77
N VAL A 9 40.44 40.68 24.75
CA VAL A 9 39.62 40.52 25.95
C VAL A 9 38.40 41.41 25.78
N PHE A 10 37.22 40.81 25.72
CA PHE A 10 35.96 41.54 25.60
C PHE A 10 35.54 42.15 26.94
N PRO A 11 34.70 43.21 26.96
CA PRO A 11 34.25 43.87 28.20
C PRO A 11 33.57 42.94 29.23
N GLY A 12 33.09 41.76 28.80
CA GLY A 12 32.53 40.72 29.67
C GLY A 12 33.53 39.75 30.30
N GLY A 13 34.83 39.90 29.99
CA GLY A 13 35.91 39.02 30.46
C GLY A 13 36.18 37.80 29.56
N ASP A 14 35.46 37.66 28.44
CA ASP A 14 35.73 36.61 27.45
C ASP A 14 37.05 36.92 26.72
N GLU A 15 37.91 35.91 26.57
CA GLU A 15 39.19 36.03 25.86
C GLU A 15 39.14 35.26 24.54
N TYR A 16 39.39 35.95 23.43
CA TYR A 16 39.46 35.36 22.10
C TYR A 16 40.87 35.41 21.53
N SER A 17 41.27 34.37 20.82
CA SER A 17 42.50 34.30 20.03
C SER A 17 42.15 33.77 18.64
N GLY A 18 42.29 34.60 17.62
CA GLY A 18 41.93 34.25 16.24
C GLY A 18 41.69 35.46 15.35
N GLU A 19 41.18 35.22 14.14
CA GLU A 19 40.90 36.30 13.20
C GLU A 19 39.67 37.11 13.62
N LEU A 20 39.74 38.43 13.42
CA LEU A 20 38.62 39.33 13.61
C LEU A 20 38.15 39.90 12.27
N LYS A 21 36.83 40.07 12.13
CA LYS A 21 36.21 40.83 11.06
C LYS A 21 35.18 41.78 11.65
N ASP A 22 35.33 43.07 11.34
CA ASP A 22 34.51 44.16 11.89
C ASP A 22 34.47 44.17 13.43
N GLY A 23 35.61 43.83 14.06
CA GLY A 23 35.74 43.74 15.52
C GLY A 23 35.09 42.50 16.15
N MET A 24 34.59 41.56 15.35
CA MET A 24 33.93 40.33 15.81
C MET A 24 34.74 39.08 15.42
N PRO A 25 34.73 38.01 16.26
CA PRO A 25 35.32 36.72 15.91
C PRO A 25 34.90 36.23 14.52
N HIS A 26 35.88 35.84 13.71
CA HIS A 26 35.67 35.34 12.35
C HIS A 26 36.74 34.31 12.00
N GLY A 27 36.50 33.44 11.02
CA GLY A 27 37.49 32.44 10.63
C GLY A 27 37.74 31.43 11.75
N TRP A 28 38.93 30.85 11.83
CA TRP A 28 39.25 29.89 12.89
C TRP A 28 39.76 30.61 14.14
N GLY A 29 39.31 30.19 15.32
CA GLY A 29 39.80 30.78 16.56
C GLY A 29 39.35 30.05 17.82
N ARG A 30 39.95 30.47 18.94
CA ARG A 30 39.72 29.93 20.27
C ARG A 30 39.13 31.01 21.17
N MET A 31 38.03 30.69 21.84
CA MET A 31 37.40 31.53 22.87
C MET A 31 37.50 30.84 24.23
N LEU A 32 37.90 31.59 25.24
CA LEU A 32 37.76 31.26 26.66
C LEU A 32 36.66 32.18 27.22
N PHE A 33 35.54 31.59 27.60
CA PHE A 33 34.43 32.35 28.16
C PHE A 33 34.71 32.65 29.64
N ALA A 34 34.38 33.85 30.10
CA ALA A 34 34.52 34.25 31.51
C ALA A 34 33.76 33.31 32.46
N ALA A 35 32.67 32.70 31.96
CA ALA A 35 31.89 31.70 32.67
C ALA A 35 32.59 30.32 32.83
N GLY A 36 33.80 30.15 32.29
CA GLY A 36 34.64 28.94 32.44
C GLY A 36 34.61 27.97 31.25
N GLY A 37 33.81 28.24 30.22
CA GLY A 37 33.76 27.43 29.01
C GLY A 37 34.89 27.74 28.03
N ARG A 38 35.13 26.85 27.07
CA ARG A 38 36.09 27.05 25.99
C ARG A 38 35.52 26.57 24.66
N TYR A 39 35.62 27.38 23.62
CA TYR A 39 35.39 26.95 22.24
C TYR A 39 36.65 27.05 21.40
N GLU A 40 36.84 26.11 20.49
CA GLU A 40 37.88 26.13 19.47
C GLU A 40 37.26 25.66 18.15
N GLY A 41 37.25 26.51 17.14
CA GLY A 41 36.60 26.20 15.87
C GLY A 41 36.36 27.41 14.99
N GLY A 42 35.48 27.22 14.01
CA GLY A 42 35.09 28.28 13.10
C GLY A 42 34.16 29.32 13.73
N TRP A 43 34.31 30.55 13.28
CA TRP A 43 33.55 31.73 13.68
C TRP A 43 33.08 32.48 12.44
N LYS A 44 31.88 33.05 12.53
CA LYS A 44 31.32 33.92 11.51
C LYS A 44 30.59 35.07 12.19
N TYR A 45 31.20 36.25 12.16
CA TYR A 45 30.65 37.50 12.72
C TYR A 45 30.21 37.33 14.19
N GLY A 46 31.14 36.85 15.03
CA GLY A 46 30.95 36.68 16.46
C GLY A 46 30.15 35.44 16.87
N LYS A 47 29.72 34.60 15.92
CA LYS A 47 28.99 33.36 16.21
C LYS A 47 29.81 32.14 15.81
N MET A 48 29.75 31.10 16.63
CA MET A 48 30.32 29.78 16.29
C MET A 48 29.69 29.25 15.01
N HIS A 49 30.51 28.81 14.06
CA HIS A 49 30.07 28.45 12.71
C HIS A 49 31.06 27.48 12.04
N GLY A 50 30.56 26.44 11.37
CA GLY A 50 31.41 25.38 10.83
C GLY A 50 31.87 24.41 11.90
N GLU A 51 32.96 23.70 11.66
CA GLU A 51 33.48 22.71 12.62
C GLU A 51 34.05 23.38 13.87
N GLY A 52 33.80 22.79 15.03
CA GLY A 52 34.40 23.24 16.27
C GLY A 52 34.15 22.31 17.45
N LYS A 53 34.84 22.61 18.55
CA LYS A 53 34.75 21.90 19.80
C LYS A 53 34.51 22.86 20.95
N MET A 54 33.42 22.64 21.68
CA MET A 54 33.10 23.29 22.95
C MET A 54 33.48 22.38 24.12
N THR A 55 34.02 22.97 25.17
CA THR A 55 34.16 22.41 26.51
C THR A 55 33.42 23.32 27.47
N LEU A 56 32.42 22.79 28.17
CA LEU A 56 31.61 23.48 29.14
C LEU A 56 32.33 23.53 30.51
N PRO A 57 31.96 24.47 31.40
CA PRO A 57 32.59 24.60 32.72
C PRO A 57 32.49 23.33 33.60
N ASP A 58 31.43 22.54 33.41
CA ASP A 58 31.19 21.28 34.11
C ASP A 58 32.01 20.10 33.53
N GLY A 59 32.83 20.36 32.50
CA GLY A 59 33.62 19.34 31.80
C GLY A 59 32.89 18.67 30.63
N GLY A 60 31.60 18.98 30.42
CA GLY A 60 30.87 18.54 29.23
C GLY A 60 31.53 19.03 27.94
N THR A 61 31.39 18.29 26.85
CA THR A 61 31.97 18.65 25.55
C THR A 61 30.98 18.48 24.42
N TYR A 62 31.13 19.28 23.38
CA TYR A 62 30.54 19.06 22.07
C TYR A 62 31.64 19.19 21.02
N SER A 63 31.67 18.31 20.04
CA SER A 63 32.56 18.40 18.87
C SER A 63 31.74 18.15 17.62
N GLY A 64 31.72 19.10 16.69
CA GLY A 64 31.00 18.96 15.44
C GLY A 64 30.67 20.29 14.81
N THR A 65 29.63 20.27 13.98
CA THR A 65 29.22 21.40 13.16
C THR A 65 28.35 22.40 13.90
N TYR A 66 28.64 23.68 13.72
CA TYR A 66 27.90 24.81 14.27
C TYR A 66 27.30 25.66 13.15
N ARG A 67 26.13 26.25 13.41
CA ARG A 67 25.54 27.27 12.56
C ARG A 67 24.86 28.32 13.43
N GLU A 68 25.21 29.59 13.20
CA GLU A 68 24.65 30.74 13.93
C GLU A 68 24.81 30.63 15.45
N GLY A 69 25.91 30.04 15.93
CA GLY A 69 26.21 29.92 17.35
C GLY A 69 25.68 28.65 18.01
N GLU A 70 24.98 27.78 17.28
CA GLU A 70 24.37 26.57 17.83
C GLU A 70 24.87 25.31 17.11
N PRO A 71 24.97 24.16 17.82
CA PRO A 71 25.15 22.86 17.18
C PRO A 71 24.13 22.62 16.08
N ASN A 72 24.58 22.33 14.86
CA ASN A 72 23.74 22.17 13.69
C ASN A 72 24.47 21.36 12.60
N GLY A 73 23.94 20.19 12.26
CA GLY A 73 24.60 19.18 11.43
C GLY A 73 25.07 18.01 12.31
N HIS A 74 26.16 17.35 11.95
CA HIS A 74 26.64 16.17 12.70
C HIS A 74 27.60 16.57 13.82
N GLY A 75 27.57 15.83 14.93
CA GLY A 75 28.52 16.00 16.02
C GLY A 75 28.43 14.93 17.10
N THR A 76 29.32 15.04 18.08
CA THR A 76 29.35 14.22 19.29
C THR A 76 29.30 15.14 20.51
N MET A 77 28.36 14.89 21.40
CA MET A 77 28.25 15.54 22.70
C MET A 77 28.54 14.54 23.82
N LYS A 78 29.24 14.97 24.86
CA LYS A 78 29.46 14.22 26.10
C LYS A 78 29.12 15.13 27.27
N LEU A 79 28.22 14.71 28.15
CA LEU A 79 27.83 15.45 29.34
C LEU A 79 28.65 14.99 30.55
N ALA A 80 28.70 15.83 31.58
CA ALA A 80 29.46 15.56 32.80
C ALA A 80 28.92 14.34 33.58
N ASP A 81 27.63 14.02 33.43
CA ASP A 81 26.99 12.85 34.05
C ASP A 81 27.35 11.51 33.38
N GLY A 82 28.15 11.53 32.31
CA GLY A 82 28.54 10.34 31.55
C GLY A 82 27.68 10.07 30.32
N THR A 83 26.57 10.79 30.13
CA THR A 83 25.74 10.69 28.93
C THR A 83 26.55 11.11 27.70
N SER A 84 26.48 10.35 26.61
CA SER A 84 27.03 10.79 25.33
C SER A 84 26.04 10.60 24.19
N TYR A 85 26.09 11.49 23.20
CA TYR A 85 25.27 11.42 22.00
C TYR A 85 26.16 11.65 20.78
N THR A 86 26.01 10.83 19.75
CA THR A 86 26.63 11.04 18.43
C THR A 86 25.56 10.95 17.37
N GLY A 87 25.40 11.98 16.55
CA GLY A 87 24.36 12.04 15.55
C GLY A 87 24.13 13.43 14.98
N GLU A 88 22.94 13.64 14.45
CA GLU A 88 22.52 14.91 13.87
C GLU A 88 21.97 15.88 14.94
N PHE A 89 22.20 17.17 14.70
CA PHE A 89 21.77 18.28 15.52
C PHE A 89 21.04 19.30 14.67
N LEU A 90 19.97 19.87 15.21
CA LEU A 90 19.27 21.00 14.61
C LEU A 90 18.96 22.02 15.71
N LYS A 91 19.55 23.22 15.58
CA LYS A 91 19.38 24.32 16.54
C LYS A 91 19.70 23.92 17.99
N GLY A 92 20.85 23.28 18.18
CA GLY A 92 21.32 22.85 19.50
C GLY A 92 20.60 21.63 20.09
N LYS A 93 19.66 21.01 19.37
CA LYS A 93 18.91 19.83 19.83
C LYS A 93 19.27 18.60 19.01
N PHE A 94 19.25 17.42 19.64
CA PHE A 94 19.33 16.14 18.93
C PHE A 94 18.22 16.04 17.88
N HIS A 95 18.55 15.64 16.68
CA HIS A 95 17.63 15.54 15.55
C HIS A 95 18.09 14.41 14.62
N GLY A 96 17.29 14.04 13.62
CA GLY A 96 17.71 13.09 12.58
C GLY A 96 18.08 11.72 13.15
N GLN A 97 19.14 11.11 12.65
CA GLN A 97 19.66 9.84 13.20
C GLN A 97 20.73 10.08 14.28
N GLY A 98 20.72 9.26 15.32
CA GLY A 98 21.80 9.31 16.32
C GLY A 98 21.75 8.20 17.37
N THR A 99 22.89 8.05 18.04
CA THR A 99 23.13 7.08 19.10
C THR A 99 23.40 7.81 20.41
N MET A 100 22.69 7.45 21.47
CA MET A 100 22.88 7.93 22.83
C MET A 100 23.33 6.79 23.75
N LEU A 101 24.38 7.02 24.53
CA LEU A 101 24.78 6.21 25.68
C LEU A 101 24.37 6.95 26.96
N LEU A 102 23.54 6.32 27.78
CA LEU A 102 23.10 6.86 29.06
C LEU A 102 24.12 6.54 30.18
N PRO A 103 24.11 7.27 31.31
CA PRO A 103 25.06 7.07 32.41
C PRO A 103 25.04 5.66 32.99
N GLY A 104 23.89 4.97 32.94
CA GLY A 104 23.73 3.60 33.42
C GLY A 104 24.35 2.53 32.51
N GLY A 105 24.74 2.90 31.28
CA GLY A 105 25.26 1.98 30.27
C GLY A 105 24.23 1.55 29.22
N GLU A 106 22.98 2.01 29.32
CA GLU A 106 21.97 1.78 28.29
C GLU A 106 22.29 2.56 27.01
N VAL A 107 21.99 1.96 25.86
CA VAL A 107 22.25 2.56 24.55
C VAL A 107 20.96 2.68 23.76
N TYR A 108 20.65 3.89 23.29
CA TYR A 108 19.60 4.14 22.31
C TYR A 108 20.20 4.44 20.94
N GLU A 109 19.73 3.79 19.88
CA GLU A 109 20.11 4.03 18.49
C GLU A 109 18.85 4.26 17.66
N GLY A 110 18.68 5.42 17.04
CA GLY A 110 17.50 5.65 16.21
C GLY A 110 17.21 7.10 15.85
N GLN A 111 15.95 7.36 15.57
CA GLN A 111 15.46 8.67 15.12
C GLN A 111 15.19 9.61 16.30
N TRP A 112 15.59 10.88 16.12
CA TRP A 112 15.47 11.95 17.08
C TRP A 112 14.72 13.14 16.49
N ARG A 113 13.88 13.77 17.31
CA ARG A 113 13.21 15.01 16.96
C ARG A 113 13.29 15.99 18.13
N TYR A 114 14.10 17.02 17.95
CA TYR A 114 14.22 18.16 18.89
C TYR A 114 14.54 17.74 20.34
N GLY A 115 15.47 16.80 20.48
CA GLY A 115 15.99 16.36 21.79
C GLY A 115 15.35 15.08 22.33
N SER A 116 14.32 14.54 21.66
CA SER A 116 13.64 13.32 22.11
C SER A 116 13.73 12.21 21.05
N PRO A 117 13.88 10.93 21.45
CA PRO A 117 13.61 9.77 20.60
C PRO A 117 12.22 9.90 19.98
N SER A 118 12.16 9.86 18.66
CA SER A 118 10.96 10.09 17.87
C SER A 118 11.12 9.44 16.51
N GLY A 119 10.41 8.34 16.29
CA GLY A 119 10.57 7.48 15.12
C GLY A 119 11.11 6.10 15.50
N TRP A 120 11.62 5.36 14.51
CA TRP A 120 12.16 4.04 14.75
C TRP A 120 13.48 4.09 15.52
N GLY A 121 13.65 3.22 16.51
CA GLY A 121 14.89 3.09 17.27
C GLY A 121 14.98 1.83 18.13
N LYS A 122 16.21 1.55 18.55
CA LYS A 122 16.64 0.39 19.33
C LYS A 122 17.17 0.86 20.67
N MET A 123 16.64 0.32 21.76
CA MET A 123 17.17 0.49 23.11
C MET A 123 17.81 -0.81 23.57
N THR A 124 19.08 -0.76 24.00
CA THR A 124 19.82 -1.89 24.58
C THR A 124 20.06 -1.58 26.05
N ASN A 125 19.51 -2.41 26.95
CA ASN A 125 19.69 -2.28 28.39
C ASN A 125 21.02 -2.93 28.84
N VAL A 126 21.45 -2.61 30.06
CA VAL A 126 22.71 -3.11 30.65
C VAL A 126 22.74 -4.64 30.78
N ASP A 127 21.58 -5.27 30.97
CA ASP A 127 21.44 -6.74 31.04
C ASP A 127 21.51 -7.43 29.66
N GLY A 128 21.69 -6.67 28.59
CA GLY A 128 21.74 -7.16 27.21
C GLY A 128 20.37 -7.33 26.56
N THR A 129 19.27 -7.03 27.28
CA THR A 129 17.93 -7.03 26.67
C THR A 129 17.80 -5.87 25.69
N VAL A 130 17.18 -6.16 24.55
CA VAL A 130 16.99 -5.21 23.45
C VAL A 130 15.50 -4.96 23.25
N ARG A 131 15.13 -3.69 23.03
CA ARG A 131 13.80 -3.26 22.58
C ARG A 131 13.92 -2.44 21.31
N GLU A 132 13.43 -2.97 20.20
CA GLU A 132 13.39 -2.27 18.91
C GLU A 132 11.96 -1.88 18.59
N GLY A 133 11.73 -0.67 18.10
CA GLY A 133 10.37 -0.23 17.74
C GLY A 133 10.29 1.28 17.55
N PHE A 134 9.06 1.79 17.49
CA PHE A 134 8.80 3.21 17.33
C PHE A 134 8.77 3.91 18.69
N TRP A 135 9.23 5.16 18.69
CA TRP A 135 9.32 6.04 19.84
C TRP A 135 8.59 7.35 19.54
N LYS A 136 7.91 7.93 20.52
CA LYS A 136 7.31 9.27 20.41
C LYS A 136 7.58 10.04 21.68
N ASP A 137 8.34 11.12 21.57
CA ASP A 137 8.68 12.01 22.69
C ASP A 137 9.22 11.27 23.93
N ASN A 138 10.22 10.39 23.72
CA ASN A 138 10.83 9.49 24.73
C ASN A 138 9.98 8.29 25.16
N VAL A 139 8.76 8.13 24.67
CA VAL A 139 7.89 6.99 25.00
C VAL A 139 8.04 5.89 23.95
N TYR A 140 8.35 4.66 24.38
CA TYR A 140 8.30 3.48 23.52
C TYR A 140 6.85 3.12 23.20
N ILE A 141 6.50 3.08 21.91
CA ILE A 141 5.12 2.80 21.45
C ILE A 141 4.95 1.40 20.85
N GLY A 142 6.01 0.61 20.72
CA GLY A 142 5.97 -0.77 20.20
C GLY A 142 6.61 -0.92 18.82
N GLU A 143 6.67 -2.17 18.35
CA GLU A 143 7.31 -2.58 17.08
C GLU A 143 6.51 -2.20 15.82
N ASP A 144 5.27 -1.73 16.00
CA ASP A 144 4.34 -1.61 14.88
C ASP A 144 4.38 -0.21 14.26
N LYS A 145 4.95 -0.11 13.06
CA LYS A 145 5.13 1.13 12.29
C LYS A 145 3.81 1.86 11.98
N GLU A 146 2.68 1.20 12.17
CA GLU A 146 1.38 1.63 11.68
C GLU A 146 0.35 1.96 12.78
N ASN A 147 0.65 1.71 14.07
CA ASN A 147 -0.34 1.79 15.16
C ASN A 147 -1.51 0.79 14.95
N ILE A 148 -1.18 -0.43 14.50
CA ILE A 148 -2.13 -1.53 14.36
C ILE A 148 -2.31 -2.21 15.73
N VAL A 149 -3.57 -2.32 16.17
CA VAL A 149 -3.95 -3.00 17.42
C VAL A 149 -5.10 -3.97 17.14
N LYS A 150 -5.23 -5.05 17.90
CA LYS A 150 -6.43 -5.89 17.84
C LYS A 150 -7.52 -5.27 18.71
N GLY A 151 -8.74 -5.21 18.19
CA GLY A 151 -9.86 -4.65 18.92
C GLY A 151 -11.20 -4.96 18.27
N THR A 152 -12.25 -4.44 18.91
CA THR A 152 -13.62 -4.54 18.42
C THR A 152 -14.20 -3.15 18.18
N LEU A 153 -15.02 -3.01 17.14
CA LEU A 153 -15.81 -1.81 16.87
C LEU A 153 -17.28 -2.21 16.79
N THR A 154 -18.16 -1.33 17.29
CA THR A 154 -19.60 -1.40 17.03
C THR A 154 -19.99 -0.13 16.30
N MET A 155 -20.47 -0.27 15.07
CA MET A 155 -20.90 0.84 14.23
C MET A 155 -22.30 1.32 14.64
N PRO A 156 -22.69 2.58 14.33
CA PRO A 156 -23.99 3.12 14.72
C PRO A 156 -25.21 2.31 14.23
N GLU A 157 -25.08 1.60 13.10
CA GLU A 157 -26.14 0.78 12.50
C GLU A 157 -26.15 -0.67 13.03
N GLY A 158 -25.28 -0.96 14.01
CA GLY A 158 -25.24 -2.23 14.74
C GLY A 158 -24.26 -3.25 14.18
N GLU A 159 -23.52 -2.94 13.11
CA GLU A 159 -22.44 -3.80 12.63
C GLU A 159 -21.32 -3.91 13.66
N LYS A 160 -20.74 -5.09 13.74
CA LYS A 160 -19.66 -5.41 14.66
C LYS A 160 -18.44 -5.85 13.89
N TYR A 161 -17.33 -5.19 14.16
CA TYR A 161 -16.02 -5.57 13.66
C TYR A 161 -15.19 -6.17 14.80
N GLU A 162 -14.45 -7.22 14.49
CA GLU A 162 -13.41 -7.79 15.35
C GLU A 162 -12.19 -8.10 14.48
N GLY A 163 -11.05 -7.50 14.83
CA GLY A 163 -9.82 -7.70 14.05
C GLY A 163 -8.76 -6.66 14.34
N GLU A 164 -7.85 -6.51 13.40
CA GLU A 164 -6.79 -5.50 13.41
C GLU A 164 -7.37 -4.11 13.10
N LEU A 165 -6.85 -3.09 13.78
CA LEU A 165 -7.30 -1.70 13.72
C LEU A 165 -6.10 -0.78 13.57
N LYS A 166 -6.07 0.05 12.55
CA LYS A 166 -5.04 1.08 12.34
C LYS A 166 -5.64 2.44 12.63
N GLY A 167 -5.18 3.13 13.68
CA GLY A 167 -5.74 4.44 14.04
C GLY A 167 -7.25 4.42 14.37
N GLY A 168 -7.76 3.29 14.86
CA GLY A 168 -9.16 3.12 15.26
C GLY A 168 -10.13 2.70 14.14
N ILE A 169 -9.65 2.45 12.92
CA ILE A 169 -10.45 1.93 11.80
C ILE A 169 -9.99 0.52 11.39
N PRO A 170 -10.87 -0.32 10.81
CA PRO A 170 -10.51 -1.65 10.29
C PRO A 170 -9.29 -1.63 9.37
N HIS A 171 -8.31 -2.48 9.63
CA HIS A 171 -7.10 -2.64 8.82
C HIS A 171 -6.54 -4.04 9.03
N GLY A 172 -5.84 -4.62 8.05
CA GLY A 172 -5.25 -5.96 8.19
C GLY A 172 -6.33 -7.04 8.21
N GLN A 173 -6.23 -8.05 9.07
CA GLN A 173 -7.20 -9.15 9.13
C GLN A 173 -8.37 -8.84 10.08
N GLY A 174 -9.60 -9.13 9.66
CA GLY A 174 -10.76 -8.95 10.52
C GLY A 174 -12.07 -9.55 10.01
N THR A 175 -13.03 -9.62 10.92
CA THR A 175 -14.40 -10.08 10.68
C THR A 175 -15.38 -8.93 10.91
N MET A 176 -16.27 -8.68 9.94
CA MET A 176 -17.41 -7.78 10.10
C MET A 176 -18.71 -8.58 10.05
N SER A 177 -19.62 -8.34 10.97
CA SER A 177 -20.95 -8.96 11.01
C SER A 177 -22.04 -7.90 11.16
N SER A 178 -23.07 -7.97 10.33
CA SER A 178 -24.25 -7.10 10.39
C SER A 178 -25.41 -7.77 11.14
N PRO A 179 -26.35 -7.01 11.73
CA PRO A 179 -27.56 -7.57 12.35
C PRO A 179 -28.46 -8.36 11.39
N ILE A 180 -28.39 -8.06 10.09
CA ILE A 180 -29.20 -8.70 9.04
C ILE A 180 -28.58 -10.00 8.50
N GLY A 181 -27.46 -10.46 9.07
CA GLY A 181 -26.86 -11.76 8.74
C GLY A 181 -25.69 -11.71 7.75
N THR A 182 -25.43 -10.56 7.10
CA THR A 182 -24.22 -10.41 6.27
C THR A 182 -22.96 -10.49 7.14
N ARG A 183 -22.00 -11.33 6.73
CA ARG A 183 -20.73 -11.55 7.43
C ARG A 183 -19.56 -11.58 6.44
N TYR A 184 -18.58 -10.73 6.67
CA TYR A 184 -17.30 -10.72 5.94
C TYR A 184 -16.16 -11.19 6.85
N ILE A 185 -15.27 -12.02 6.31
CA ILE A 185 -14.02 -12.45 6.94
C ILE A 185 -12.91 -12.27 5.92
N GLY A 186 -11.91 -11.44 6.21
CA GLY A 186 -10.79 -11.26 5.31
C GLY A 186 -9.96 -10.03 5.61
N GLN A 187 -9.26 -9.58 4.58
CA GLN A 187 -8.37 -8.44 4.64
C GLN A 187 -9.12 -7.10 4.55
N TRP A 188 -8.54 -6.09 5.20
CA TRP A 188 -9.01 -4.73 5.32
C TRP A 188 -7.86 -3.78 5.07
N LYS A 189 -8.16 -2.64 4.45
CA LYS A 189 -7.20 -1.55 4.29
C LYS A 189 -7.91 -0.23 4.46
N ASP A 190 -7.47 0.54 5.44
CA ASP A 190 -7.95 1.90 5.72
C ASP A 190 -9.49 1.99 5.81
N GLY A 191 -10.09 1.03 6.52
CA GLY A 191 -11.53 0.98 6.81
C GLY A 191 -12.39 0.23 5.79
N VAL A 192 -11.84 -0.16 4.63
CA VAL A 192 -12.59 -0.83 3.56
C VAL A 192 -12.08 -2.26 3.32
N ARG A 193 -12.94 -3.16 2.84
CA ARG A 193 -12.55 -4.51 2.43
C ARG A 193 -11.56 -4.44 1.26
N HIS A 194 -10.49 -5.21 1.37
CA HIS A 194 -9.38 -5.19 0.42
C HIS A 194 -8.65 -6.53 0.45
N GLY A 195 -7.95 -6.92 -0.61
CA GLY A 195 -7.22 -8.20 -0.65
C GLY A 195 -8.15 -9.40 -0.60
N GLU A 196 -7.69 -10.54 -0.07
CA GLU A 196 -8.50 -11.78 -0.03
C GLU A 196 -9.55 -11.74 1.08
N GLY A 197 -10.76 -12.20 0.78
CA GLY A 197 -11.84 -12.31 1.75
C GLY A 197 -13.04 -13.13 1.30
N THR A 198 -13.84 -13.56 2.27
CA THR A 198 -15.11 -14.27 2.05
C THR A 198 -16.27 -13.47 2.65
N CYS A 199 -17.33 -13.24 1.89
CA CYS A 199 -18.55 -12.60 2.34
C CYS A 199 -19.75 -13.54 2.15
N LEU A 200 -20.46 -13.83 3.23
CA LEU A 200 -21.81 -14.39 3.20
C LEU A 200 -22.79 -13.22 3.31
N TYR A 201 -23.63 -13.05 2.30
CA TYR A 201 -24.66 -12.02 2.27
C TYR A 201 -25.97 -12.51 2.90
N SER A 202 -26.82 -11.57 3.32
CA SER A 202 -28.10 -11.86 3.97
C SER A 202 -29.10 -12.62 3.07
N ASP A 203 -28.96 -12.53 1.76
CA ASP A 203 -29.77 -13.26 0.77
C ASP A 203 -29.31 -14.71 0.56
N GLY A 204 -28.17 -15.11 1.13
CA GLY A 204 -27.56 -16.43 0.95
C GLY A 204 -26.41 -16.44 -0.06
N THR A 205 -26.17 -15.34 -0.78
CA THR A 205 -25.04 -15.24 -1.72
C THR A 205 -23.71 -15.38 -0.97
N VAL A 206 -22.77 -16.14 -1.53
CA VAL A 206 -21.42 -16.30 -0.99
C VAL A 206 -20.40 -15.87 -2.02
N TYR A 207 -19.60 -14.85 -1.70
CA TYR A 207 -18.43 -14.47 -2.49
C TYR A 207 -17.15 -14.84 -1.76
N LYS A 208 -16.19 -15.45 -2.46
CA LYS A 208 -14.83 -15.71 -1.99
C LYS A 208 -13.84 -15.31 -3.07
N GLY A 209 -12.95 -14.37 -2.78
CA GLY A 209 -11.93 -13.92 -3.72
C GLY A 209 -11.30 -12.61 -3.30
N GLU A 210 -10.75 -11.90 -4.28
CA GLU A 210 -10.08 -10.62 -4.08
C GLU A 210 -11.08 -9.44 -3.96
N TRP A 211 -10.73 -8.47 -3.15
CA TRP A 211 -11.51 -7.28 -2.84
C TRP A 211 -10.66 -6.04 -3.08
N LYS A 212 -11.31 -4.97 -3.56
CA LYS A 212 -10.68 -3.67 -3.72
C LYS A 212 -11.72 -2.57 -3.52
N PHE A 213 -11.50 -1.73 -2.52
CA PHE A 213 -12.40 -0.61 -2.18
C PHE A 213 -13.83 -1.09 -1.93
N ASP A 214 -14.00 -2.12 -1.09
CA ASP A 214 -15.29 -2.74 -0.77
C ASP A 214 -16.01 -3.48 -1.91
N LEU A 215 -15.40 -3.58 -3.08
CA LEU A 215 -15.97 -4.24 -4.26
C LEU A 215 -15.21 -5.53 -4.59
N TRP A 216 -15.92 -6.52 -5.14
CA TRP A 216 -15.30 -7.70 -5.74
C TRP A 216 -14.34 -7.27 -6.85
N HIS A 217 -13.15 -7.86 -6.87
CA HIS A 217 -12.11 -7.54 -7.84
C HIS A 217 -11.23 -8.77 -8.09
N GLY A 218 -10.34 -8.71 -9.07
CA GLY A 218 -9.34 -9.77 -9.29
C GLY A 218 -10.00 -11.13 -9.55
N GLN A 219 -9.44 -12.20 -9.00
CA GLN A 219 -10.01 -13.54 -9.08
C GLN A 219 -11.00 -13.80 -7.94
N GLY A 220 -12.09 -14.51 -8.23
CA GLY A 220 -13.04 -14.92 -7.20
C GLY A 220 -14.00 -16.01 -7.63
N THR A 221 -14.83 -16.43 -6.68
CA THR A 221 -15.95 -17.33 -6.90
C THR A 221 -17.16 -16.76 -6.16
N ILE A 222 -18.28 -16.66 -6.86
CA ILE A 222 -19.58 -16.30 -6.29
C ILE A 222 -20.55 -17.47 -6.45
N ILE A 223 -21.30 -17.76 -5.40
CA ILE A 223 -22.39 -18.74 -5.38
C ILE A 223 -23.64 -17.97 -4.99
N PHE A 224 -24.66 -18.01 -5.85
CA PHE A 224 -25.93 -17.33 -5.66
C PHE A 224 -26.92 -18.21 -4.88
N PRO A 225 -28.02 -17.64 -4.34
CA PRO A 225 -28.98 -18.39 -3.52
C PRO A 225 -29.74 -19.47 -4.30
N ASP A 226 -29.84 -19.34 -5.62
CA ASP A 226 -30.41 -20.30 -6.55
C ASP A 226 -29.43 -21.41 -6.96
N GLU A 227 -28.24 -21.46 -6.34
CA GLU A 227 -27.14 -22.39 -6.63
C GLU A 227 -26.35 -22.09 -7.91
N ASP A 228 -26.70 -21.04 -8.65
CA ASP A 228 -25.86 -20.56 -9.75
C ASP A 228 -24.48 -20.17 -9.21
N LYS A 229 -23.44 -20.43 -9.99
CA LYS A 229 -22.05 -20.21 -9.57
C LYS A 229 -21.23 -19.61 -10.68
N TYR A 230 -20.47 -18.57 -10.37
CA TYR A 230 -19.44 -18.04 -11.25
C TYR A 230 -18.05 -18.14 -10.61
N SER A 231 -17.05 -18.50 -11.39
CA SER A 231 -15.64 -18.54 -11.00
C SER A 231 -14.78 -17.89 -12.09
N GLY A 232 -14.07 -16.82 -11.76
CA GLY A 232 -13.29 -16.08 -12.74
C GLY A 232 -12.94 -14.69 -12.26
N GLN A 233 -12.76 -13.79 -13.24
CA GLN A 233 -12.32 -12.43 -13.03
C GLN A 233 -13.47 -11.49 -12.65
N PHE A 234 -13.16 -10.51 -11.81
CA PHE A 234 -14.07 -9.46 -11.37
C PHE A 234 -13.40 -8.10 -11.51
N GLN A 235 -14.20 -7.09 -11.87
CA GLN A 235 -13.76 -5.71 -11.93
C GLN A 235 -14.81 -4.81 -11.25
N TYR A 236 -14.48 -4.34 -10.05
CA TYR A 236 -15.25 -3.33 -9.31
C TYR A 236 -16.71 -3.74 -9.09
N GLY A 237 -16.91 -4.96 -8.60
CA GLY A 237 -18.23 -5.49 -8.24
C GLY A 237 -18.96 -6.20 -9.38
N LYS A 238 -18.35 -6.29 -10.57
CA LYS A 238 -18.94 -6.96 -11.73
C LYS A 238 -18.08 -8.13 -12.19
N ILE A 239 -18.74 -9.17 -12.70
CA ILE A 239 -18.11 -10.25 -13.48
C ILE A 239 -17.49 -9.61 -14.74
N HIS A 240 -16.21 -9.89 -15.01
CA HIS A 240 -15.46 -9.26 -16.09
C HIS A 240 -14.30 -10.16 -16.52
N GLY A 241 -13.80 -10.04 -17.75
CA GLY A 241 -12.67 -10.83 -18.22
C GLY A 241 -13.02 -12.30 -18.40
N GLN A 242 -12.11 -13.22 -18.11
CA GLN A 242 -12.33 -14.66 -18.31
C GLN A 242 -13.00 -15.31 -17.09
N GLY A 243 -13.96 -16.20 -17.31
CA GLY A 243 -14.54 -17.01 -16.25
C GLY A 243 -15.52 -18.09 -16.70
N ILE A 244 -15.88 -18.94 -15.74
CA ILE A 244 -16.81 -20.05 -15.91
C ILE A 244 -18.05 -19.82 -15.05
N TYR A 245 -19.22 -19.88 -15.68
CA TYR A 245 -20.53 -19.82 -15.04
C TYR A 245 -21.20 -21.18 -15.12
N TYR A 246 -21.74 -21.64 -14.00
CA TYR A 246 -22.52 -22.86 -13.86
C TYR A 246 -23.94 -22.44 -13.47
N THR A 247 -24.93 -22.88 -14.25
CA THR A 247 -26.33 -22.73 -13.86
C THR A 247 -26.73 -23.90 -12.96
N ALA A 248 -27.66 -23.68 -12.04
CA ALA A 248 -28.25 -24.70 -11.20
C ALA A 248 -28.97 -25.79 -12.01
N GLU A 249 -29.43 -25.43 -13.21
CA GLU A 249 -30.03 -26.35 -14.18
C GLU A 249 -29.01 -27.27 -14.89
N GLY A 250 -27.71 -27.09 -14.64
CA GLY A 250 -26.63 -27.92 -15.20
C GLY A 250 -26.00 -27.37 -16.48
N GLY A 251 -26.31 -26.13 -16.86
CA GLY A 251 -25.65 -25.41 -17.94
C GLY A 251 -24.27 -24.89 -17.51
N ILE A 252 -23.36 -24.77 -18.47
CA ILE A 252 -22.00 -24.26 -18.27
C ILE A 252 -21.69 -23.24 -19.36
N TYR A 253 -21.22 -22.06 -18.98
CA TYR A 253 -20.59 -21.11 -19.89
C TYR A 253 -19.14 -20.89 -19.48
N GLU A 254 -18.21 -20.99 -20.42
CA GLU A 254 -16.79 -20.65 -20.23
C GLU A 254 -16.40 -19.65 -21.31
N GLY A 255 -15.96 -18.46 -20.91
CA GLY A 255 -15.54 -17.46 -21.87
C GLY A 255 -15.34 -16.07 -21.28
N GLU A 256 -15.39 -15.10 -22.18
CA GLU A 256 -15.20 -13.68 -21.90
C GLU A 256 -16.48 -13.01 -21.36
N TRP A 257 -16.29 -12.08 -20.43
CA TRP A 257 -17.33 -11.33 -19.74
C TRP A 257 -16.98 -9.85 -19.76
N GLN A 258 -17.99 -9.01 -19.91
CA GLN A 258 -17.87 -7.57 -19.79
C GLN A 258 -19.06 -7.04 -19.00
N ASP A 259 -18.77 -6.38 -17.87
CA ASP A 259 -19.76 -5.68 -17.06
C ASP A 259 -20.94 -6.54 -16.57
N GLY A 260 -20.75 -7.85 -16.41
CA GLY A 260 -21.78 -8.79 -16.00
C GLY A 260 -22.38 -9.63 -17.13
N GLU A 261 -22.06 -9.32 -18.39
CA GLU A 261 -22.67 -9.93 -19.57
C GLU A 261 -21.63 -10.71 -20.37
N ARG A 262 -22.03 -11.83 -20.99
CA ARG A 262 -21.18 -12.60 -21.91
C ARG A 262 -20.84 -11.74 -23.12
N ASN A 263 -19.56 -11.58 -23.40
CA ASN A 263 -19.04 -10.71 -24.46
C ASN A 263 -17.73 -11.29 -24.97
N GLY A 264 -17.41 -11.21 -26.26
CA GLY A 264 -16.18 -11.80 -26.80
C GLY A 264 -16.37 -13.29 -27.15
N PHE A 265 -15.34 -14.13 -27.03
CA PHE A 265 -15.45 -15.55 -27.37
C PHE A 265 -15.82 -16.41 -26.16
N GLY A 266 -16.68 -17.41 -26.36
CA GLY A 266 -17.05 -18.33 -25.28
C GLY A 266 -17.77 -19.59 -25.76
N THR A 267 -17.75 -20.61 -24.90
CA THR A 267 -18.43 -21.89 -25.06
C THR A 267 -19.58 -21.99 -24.07
N MET A 268 -20.79 -22.29 -24.54
CA MET A 268 -21.95 -22.63 -23.72
C MET A 268 -22.36 -24.07 -23.96
N VAL A 269 -22.57 -24.84 -22.90
CA VAL A 269 -23.14 -26.18 -22.92
C VAL A 269 -24.39 -26.17 -22.05
N LEU A 270 -25.54 -26.52 -22.64
CA LEU A 270 -26.81 -26.63 -21.92
C LEU A 270 -26.99 -28.04 -21.36
N ALA A 271 -27.91 -28.19 -20.41
CA ALA A 271 -28.20 -29.47 -19.75
C ALA A 271 -28.67 -30.58 -20.70
N ASP A 272 -29.28 -30.21 -21.82
CA ASP A 272 -29.72 -31.14 -22.87
C ASP A 272 -28.57 -31.63 -23.77
N GLY A 273 -27.36 -31.07 -23.62
CA GLY A 273 -26.18 -31.36 -24.45
C GLY A 273 -25.98 -30.39 -25.62
N THR A 274 -26.89 -29.43 -25.83
CA THR A 274 -26.72 -28.37 -26.84
C THR A 274 -25.46 -27.57 -26.51
N ARG A 275 -24.57 -27.41 -27.50
CA ARG A 275 -23.29 -26.72 -27.34
C ARG A 275 -23.14 -25.60 -28.35
N TYR A 276 -22.94 -24.38 -27.88
CA TYR A 276 -22.51 -23.25 -28.70
C TYR A 276 -21.04 -22.92 -28.43
N GLU A 277 -20.26 -22.67 -29.46
CA GLU A 277 -18.91 -22.13 -29.37
C GLU A 277 -18.76 -21.02 -30.40
N GLY A 278 -18.48 -19.81 -29.95
CA GLY A 278 -18.42 -18.66 -30.86
C GLY A 278 -18.36 -17.33 -30.15
N GLN A 279 -18.63 -16.28 -30.93
CA GLN A 279 -18.67 -14.92 -30.45
C GLN A 279 -20.00 -14.61 -29.73
N TRP A 280 -19.90 -13.71 -28.76
CA TRP A 280 -20.96 -13.22 -27.88
C TRP A 280 -20.90 -11.69 -27.81
N LYS A 281 -22.05 -11.06 -27.66
CA LYS A 281 -22.19 -9.64 -27.42
C LYS A 281 -23.45 -9.38 -26.61
N ASP A 282 -23.30 -8.67 -25.48
CA ASP A 282 -24.43 -8.29 -24.61
C ASP A 282 -25.35 -9.49 -24.31
N ASP A 283 -24.76 -10.61 -23.88
CA ASP A 283 -25.41 -11.90 -23.60
C ASP A 283 -26.05 -12.65 -24.77
N LEU A 284 -25.91 -12.14 -26.00
CA LEU A 284 -26.46 -12.76 -27.21
C LEU A 284 -25.35 -13.39 -28.07
N ARG A 285 -25.65 -14.52 -28.69
CA ARG A 285 -24.80 -15.08 -29.76
C ARG A 285 -24.67 -14.05 -30.87
N HIS A 286 -23.45 -13.79 -31.29
CA HIS A 286 -23.16 -12.75 -32.29
C HIS A 286 -21.93 -13.14 -33.11
N GLY A 287 -21.79 -12.62 -34.33
CA GLY A 287 -20.62 -12.87 -35.15
C GLY A 287 -20.48 -14.33 -35.58
N GLN A 288 -19.26 -14.89 -35.59
CA GLN A 288 -19.05 -16.28 -36.03
C GLN A 288 -19.24 -17.28 -34.89
N GLY A 289 -19.93 -18.39 -35.15
CA GLY A 289 -20.14 -19.43 -34.15
C GLY A 289 -20.58 -20.79 -34.70
N VAL A 290 -20.47 -21.80 -33.85
CA VAL A 290 -20.84 -23.19 -34.10
C VAL A 290 -21.84 -23.63 -33.05
N LEU A 291 -23.02 -24.09 -33.48
CA LEU A 291 -24.04 -24.67 -32.60
C LEU A 291 -24.21 -26.15 -32.94
N THR A 292 -23.92 -27.01 -31.97
CA THR A 292 -24.12 -28.45 -32.03
C THR A 292 -25.33 -28.82 -31.18
N TYR A 293 -26.28 -29.52 -31.78
CA TYR A 293 -27.48 -30.00 -31.11
C TYR A 293 -27.30 -31.44 -30.59
N PRO A 294 -28.12 -31.89 -29.62
CA PRO A 294 -28.03 -33.23 -29.05
C PRO A 294 -28.30 -34.36 -30.06
N ASP A 295 -29.07 -34.07 -31.11
CA ASP A 295 -29.34 -35.03 -32.20
C ASP A 295 -28.14 -35.24 -33.13
N GLY A 296 -27.09 -34.41 -33.01
CA GLY A 296 -25.91 -34.40 -33.88
C GLY A 296 -25.98 -33.39 -35.03
N SER A 297 -27.07 -32.63 -35.16
CA SER A 297 -27.16 -31.52 -36.10
C SER A 297 -26.16 -30.43 -35.72
N VAL A 298 -25.52 -29.80 -36.71
CA VAL A 298 -24.50 -28.76 -36.50
C VAL A 298 -24.74 -27.58 -37.43
N TYR A 299 -24.89 -26.39 -36.85
CA TYR A 299 -24.83 -25.13 -37.58
C TYR A 299 -23.45 -24.47 -37.42
N ARG A 300 -22.86 -24.00 -38.51
CA ARG A 300 -21.63 -23.18 -38.54
C ARG A 300 -21.90 -21.95 -39.38
N GLY A 301 -21.77 -20.76 -38.81
CA GLY A 301 -22.01 -19.54 -39.58
C GLY A 301 -22.13 -18.28 -38.74
N GLU A 302 -22.70 -17.26 -39.35
CA GLU A 302 -22.93 -15.95 -38.76
C GLU A 302 -24.14 -15.93 -37.81
N TRP A 303 -24.03 -15.11 -36.78
CA TRP A 303 -25.04 -14.89 -35.75
C TRP A 303 -25.26 -13.38 -35.57
N TYR A 304 -26.52 -12.99 -35.39
CA TYR A 304 -26.87 -11.62 -35.07
C TYR A 304 -27.99 -11.61 -34.03
N ASN A 305 -27.75 -10.96 -32.90
CA ASN A 305 -28.70 -10.84 -31.78
C ASN A 305 -29.35 -12.17 -31.35
N GLY A 306 -28.55 -13.24 -31.29
CA GLY A 306 -29.01 -14.55 -30.82
C GLY A 306 -29.56 -15.47 -31.91
N GLU A 307 -29.75 -14.98 -33.13
CA GLU A 307 -30.35 -15.72 -34.25
C GLU A 307 -29.29 -16.05 -35.32
N ARG A 308 -29.48 -17.16 -36.05
CA ARG A 308 -28.65 -17.46 -37.23
C ARG A 308 -28.89 -16.39 -38.30
N HIS A 309 -27.81 -15.88 -38.86
CA HIS A 309 -27.83 -14.79 -39.83
C HIS A 309 -26.73 -14.99 -40.88
N GLY A 310 -26.68 -14.15 -41.91
CA GLY A 310 -25.56 -14.10 -42.86
C GLY A 310 -25.29 -15.44 -43.57
N GLN A 311 -24.02 -15.75 -43.84
CA GLN A 311 -23.64 -17.02 -44.44
C GLN A 311 -23.49 -18.11 -43.37
N GLY A 312 -23.99 -19.32 -43.67
CA GLY A 312 -23.82 -20.47 -42.80
C GLY A 312 -24.19 -21.81 -43.40
N THR A 313 -23.77 -22.86 -42.73
CA THR A 313 -23.98 -24.27 -43.11
C THR A 313 -24.64 -25.03 -41.97
N MET A 314 -25.81 -25.61 -42.21
CA MET A 314 -26.44 -26.59 -41.32
C MET A 314 -26.17 -28.01 -41.86
N THR A 315 -25.63 -28.89 -41.03
CA THR A 315 -25.41 -30.32 -41.33
C THR A 315 -26.28 -31.16 -40.41
N TYR A 316 -27.00 -32.13 -40.98
CA TYR A 316 -27.89 -33.03 -40.24
C TYR A 316 -27.26 -34.43 -40.06
N PRO A 317 -27.71 -35.22 -39.06
CA PRO A 317 -27.18 -36.57 -38.81
C PRO A 317 -27.34 -37.55 -39.98
N ASP A 318 -28.32 -37.33 -40.84
CA ASP A 318 -28.56 -38.12 -42.06
C ASP A 318 -27.64 -37.75 -43.24
N GLY A 319 -26.76 -36.76 -43.06
CA GLY A 319 -25.83 -36.26 -44.07
C GLY A 319 -26.41 -35.14 -44.95
N ARG A 320 -27.66 -34.71 -44.76
CA ARG A 320 -28.20 -33.54 -45.45
C ARG A 320 -27.44 -32.28 -45.03
N VAL A 321 -27.21 -31.39 -46.00
CA VAL A 321 -26.52 -30.10 -45.80
C VAL A 321 -27.34 -28.97 -46.39
N GLU A 322 -27.55 -27.90 -45.62
CA GLU A 322 -28.13 -26.63 -46.06
C GLU A 322 -27.07 -25.54 -45.91
N GLU A 323 -26.47 -25.14 -47.03
CA GLU A 323 -25.45 -24.10 -47.12
C GLU A 323 -26.02 -22.89 -47.85
N GLY A 324 -25.82 -21.68 -47.31
CA GLY A 324 -26.31 -20.45 -47.92
C GLY A 324 -26.66 -19.38 -46.89
N ARG A 325 -27.58 -18.49 -47.26
CA ARG A 325 -27.94 -17.31 -46.46
C ARG A 325 -29.03 -17.61 -45.43
N TRP A 326 -28.86 -17.08 -44.23
CA TRP A 326 -29.80 -17.16 -43.11
C TRP A 326 -30.30 -15.77 -42.70
N GLU A 327 -31.57 -15.65 -42.35
CA GLU A 327 -32.16 -14.43 -41.81
C GLU A 327 -33.16 -14.78 -40.70
N GLY A 328 -32.83 -14.42 -39.46
CA GLY A 328 -33.70 -14.65 -38.30
C GLY A 328 -34.05 -16.12 -38.10
N ASP A 329 -33.03 -17.00 -38.09
CA ASP A 329 -33.18 -18.45 -37.99
C ASP A 329 -33.86 -19.15 -39.18
N VAL A 330 -34.18 -18.42 -40.26
CA VAL A 330 -34.79 -18.97 -41.49
C VAL A 330 -33.75 -19.07 -42.61
N PHE A 331 -33.62 -20.26 -43.19
CA PHE A 331 -32.79 -20.50 -44.37
C PHE A 331 -33.43 -19.88 -45.62
N GLN A 332 -32.68 -19.02 -46.32
CA GLN A 332 -33.13 -18.30 -47.52
C GLN A 332 -32.66 -18.97 -48.82
N GLY A 333 -31.75 -19.94 -48.76
CA GLY A 333 -31.12 -20.55 -49.93
C GLY A 333 -29.79 -19.89 -50.33
N PHE A 334 -29.30 -20.26 -51.51
CA PHE A 334 -28.10 -19.67 -52.10
C PHE A 334 -28.42 -18.32 -52.75
N GLU A 335 -27.59 -17.30 -52.54
CA GLU A 335 -27.57 -16.14 -53.44
C GLU A 335 -26.97 -16.60 -54.77
N GLU A 336 -27.79 -16.74 -55.82
CA GLU A 336 -27.27 -16.73 -57.19
C GLU A 336 -26.59 -15.37 -57.40
N GLU A 337 -25.27 -15.37 -57.60
CA GLU A 337 -24.59 -14.18 -58.13
C GLU A 337 -25.33 -13.75 -59.38
N LYS A 338 -26.03 -12.61 -59.30
CA LYS A 338 -26.48 -11.92 -60.50
C LYS A 338 -25.22 -11.41 -61.18
N ASP A 339 -24.68 -12.23 -62.07
CA ASP A 339 -23.68 -11.85 -63.07
C ASP A 339 -24.04 -10.46 -63.61
N LYS A 340 -23.14 -9.50 -63.39
CA LYS A 340 -23.21 -8.14 -63.93
C LYS A 340 -22.52 -8.03 -65.27
#